data_AF-A0A2U2HJX1-F1
#
_entry.id   AF-A0A2U2HJX1-F1
#
_cell.length_a   1.000
_cell.length_b   1.000
_cell.length_c   1.000
_cell.angle_alpha   90.00
_cell.angle_beta   90.00
_cell.angle_gamma   90.00
#
_symmetry.space_group_name_H-M   'P 1'
#
loop_
_entity.id
_entity.type
_entity.pdbx_description
1 polymer ?
#
loop_
_entity_poly.entity_id
_entity_poly.type
_entity_poly.pdbx_seq_one_letter_code
_entity_poly.pdbx_strand_id
1 'polypeptide(L)'
;KVLSPIWREKTETAVRLRGRIESIIDWATVSKFRLGDNPARWRGHLENLLANPNKIAPVKNHPALPWREIGGFMKLLREREGVAARAIEFAILTACRSGEVRGATWAEIDLGAKLWTIPAER
;
A
#
# COMPACT_ATOMS: atom_id res chain seq x y z
N LYS A 1 -9.27 17.56 -18.48
CA LYS A 1 -9.84 17.33 -17.12
C LYS A 1 -9.81 15.82 -16.79
N VAL A 2 -8.63 15.20 -16.68
CA VAL A 2 -8.53 13.73 -16.50
C VAL A 2 -8.71 13.29 -15.04
N LEU A 3 -8.36 14.15 -14.08
CA LEU A 3 -8.45 13.84 -12.64
C LEU A 3 -9.83 14.16 -12.05
N SER A 4 -10.58 15.09 -12.64
CA SER A 4 -11.86 15.58 -12.12
C SER A 4 -12.89 14.47 -11.84
N PRO A 5 -13.06 13.45 -12.71
CA PRO A 5 -14.04 12.38 -12.46
C PRO A 5 -13.71 11.53 -11.23
N ILE A 6 -12.42 11.31 -10.95
CA ILE A 6 -11.96 10.41 -9.89
C ILE A 6 -11.57 11.14 -8.60
N TRP A 7 -11.49 12.47 -8.62
CA TRP A 7 -10.95 13.27 -7.51
C TRP A 7 -11.75 13.15 -6.22
N ARG A 8 -13.07 12.96 -6.32
CA ARG A 8 -13.97 12.82 -5.17
C ARG A 8 -14.22 11.37 -4.76
N GLU A 9 -14.31 10.47 -5.74
CA GLU A 9 -14.67 9.06 -5.49
C GLU A 9 -13.46 8.18 -5.16
N LYS A 10 -12.31 8.47 -5.76
CA LYS A 10 -11.08 7.67 -5.67
C LYS A 10 -9.89 8.58 -5.38
N THR A 11 -10.02 9.39 -4.32
CA THR A 11 -9.08 10.47 -3.97
C THR A 11 -7.62 10.00 -3.91
N GLU A 12 -7.34 8.89 -3.22
CA GLU A 12 -5.97 8.31 -3.16
C GLU A 12 -5.40 7.96 -4.54
N THR A 13 -6.20 7.31 -5.38
CA THR A 13 -5.82 6.98 -6.75
C THR A 13 -5.56 8.24 -7.56
N ALA A 14 -6.41 9.26 -7.43
CA ALA A 14 -6.31 10.51 -8.15
C ALA A 14 -5.06 11.31 -7.74
N VAL A 15 -4.75 11.37 -6.44
CA VAL A 15 -3.55 12.03 -5.90
C VAL A 15 -2.27 11.34 -6.39
N ARG A 16 -2.23 10.00 -6.33
CA ARG A 16 -1.08 9.22 -6.84
C ARG A 16 -0.90 9.37 -8.34
N LEU A 17 -1.99 9.33 -9.12
CA LEU A 17 -1.95 9.51 -10.57
C LEU A 17 -1.42 10.91 -10.93
N ARG A 18 -1.94 11.96 -10.28
CA ARG A 18 -1.46 13.33 -10.43
C ARG A 18 0.05 13.43 -10.16
N GLY A 19 0.52 12.84 -9.05
CA GLY A 19 1.95 12.84 -8.71
C GLY A 19 2.82 12.18 -9.77
N ARG A 20 2.38 11.05 -10.35
CA ARG A 20 3.10 10.40 -11.46
C ARG A 20 3.14 11.28 -12.71
N ILE A 21 2.02 11.91 -13.06
CA ILE A 21 1.96 12.85 -14.21
C ILE A 21 2.91 14.03 -13.96
N GLU A 22 2.91 14.60 -12.75
CA GLU A 22 3.83 15.67 -12.38
C GLU A 22 5.28 15.23 -12.59
N SER A 23 5.70 14.08 -12.04
CA SER A 23 7.07 13.58 -12.18
C SER A 23 7.51 13.36 -13.63
N ILE A 24 6.63 12.79 -14.48
CA ILE A 24 6.93 12.56 -15.90
C ILE A 24 7.13 13.89 -16.63
N ILE A 25 6.23 14.85 -16.39
CA ILE A 25 6.28 16.16 -17.05
C ILE A 25 7.48 16.97 -16.57
N ASP A 26 7.83 16.90 -15.29
CA ASP A 26 9.02 17.56 -14.74
C ASP A 26 10.30 16.99 -15.36
N TRP A 27 10.41 15.67 -15.46
CA TRP A 27 11.54 15.02 -16.13
C TRP A 27 11.67 15.46 -17.59
N ALA A 28 10.54 15.54 -18.33
CA ALA A 28 10.53 15.98 -19.72
C ALA A 28 10.96 17.46 -19.87
N THR A 29 10.57 18.31 -18.92
CA THR A 29 10.99 19.72 -18.88
C THR A 29 12.49 19.86 -18.60
N VAL A 30 13.03 19.16 -17.59
CA VAL A 30 14.47 19.19 -17.27
C VAL A 30 15.31 18.64 -18.42
N SER A 31 14.80 17.61 -19.08
CA SER A 31 15.44 16.98 -20.25
C SER A 31 15.27 17.78 -21.55
N LYS A 32 14.66 18.98 -21.48
CA LYS A 32 14.43 19.90 -22.61
C LYS A 32 13.55 19.34 -23.75
N PHE A 33 12.79 18.27 -23.49
CA PHE A 33 11.77 17.78 -24.41
C PHE A 33 10.50 18.64 -24.41
N ARG A 34 10.34 19.48 -23.38
CA ARG A 34 9.19 20.36 -23.20
C ARG A 34 9.62 21.69 -22.60
N LEU A 35 8.90 22.76 -22.97
CA LEU A 35 9.01 24.08 -22.35
C LEU A 35 7.75 24.43 -21.56
N GLY A 36 7.89 25.35 -20.60
CA GLY A 36 6.79 25.90 -19.80
C GLY A 36 6.46 25.11 -18.52
N ASP A 37 5.47 25.62 -17.78
CA ASP A 37 5.11 25.10 -16.46
C ASP A 37 4.42 23.75 -16.51
N ASN A 38 4.56 22.98 -15.44
CA ASN A 38 3.94 21.67 -15.31
C ASN A 38 2.48 21.82 -14.86
N PRO A 39 1.49 21.48 -15.72
CA PRO A 39 0.07 21.63 -15.38
C PRO A 39 -0.40 20.65 -14.29
N ALA A 40 0.37 19.59 -14.01
CA ALA A 40 0.07 18.65 -12.94
C ALA A 40 0.64 19.09 -11.59
N ARG A 41 1.35 20.22 -11.53
CA ARG A 41 1.92 20.74 -10.29
C ARG A 41 0.82 21.00 -9.26
N TRP A 42 1.06 20.59 -8.02
CA TRP A 42 0.07 20.83 -6.96
C TRP A 42 0.16 22.27 -6.44
N ARG A 43 1.30 22.61 -5.82
CA ARG A 43 1.55 23.93 -5.23
C ARG A 43 1.54 25.01 -6.30
N GLY A 44 0.78 26.07 -6.07
CA GLY A 44 0.62 27.21 -6.98
C GLY A 44 -0.29 26.96 -8.19
N HIS A 45 -0.78 25.73 -8.40
CA HIS A 45 -1.61 25.41 -9.57
C HIS A 45 -2.87 24.61 -9.18
N LEU A 46 -2.80 23.28 -9.17
CA LEU A 46 -3.99 22.43 -9.00
C LEU A 46 -4.67 22.61 -7.63
N GLU A 47 -3.96 23.07 -6.61
CA GLU A 47 -4.56 23.36 -5.30
C GLU A 47 -5.62 24.48 -5.33
N ASN A 48 -5.55 25.38 -6.31
CA ASN A 48 -6.54 26.44 -6.53
C ASN A 48 -7.75 25.97 -7.34
N LEU A 49 -7.61 24.85 -8.06
CA LEU A 49 -8.63 24.32 -8.99
C LEU A 49 -9.35 23.09 -8.43
N LEU A 50 -8.68 22.32 -7.58
CA LEU A 50 -9.18 21.09 -7.00
C LEU A 50 -9.25 21.23 -5.49
N ALA A 51 -10.34 20.74 -4.90
CA ALA A 51 -10.48 20.74 -3.45
C ALA A 51 -9.37 19.90 -2.79
N ASN A 52 -8.92 20.35 -1.62
CA ASN A 52 -7.83 19.70 -0.89
C ASN A 52 -8.19 18.22 -0.60
N PRO A 53 -7.38 17.25 -1.07
CA PRO A 53 -7.63 15.82 -0.89
C PRO A 53 -7.95 15.42 0.56
N ASN A 54 -7.23 15.98 1.53
CA ASN A 54 -7.39 15.64 2.95
C ASN A 54 -8.74 16.10 3.53
N LYS A 55 -9.38 17.09 2.91
CA LYS A 55 -10.73 17.54 3.28
C LYS A 55 -11.82 16.67 2.63
N ILE A 56 -11.53 16.09 1.46
CA ILE A 56 -12.49 15.26 0.70
C ILE A 56 -12.50 13.82 1.24
N ALA A 57 -11.32 13.27 1.48
CA ALA A 57 -11.12 11.92 1.99
C ALA A 57 -10.18 11.98 3.20
N PRO A 58 -10.71 12.20 4.42
CA PRO A 58 -9.88 12.19 5.62
C PRO A 58 -9.25 10.81 5.80
N VAL A 59 -8.00 10.79 6.26
CA VAL A 59 -7.28 9.54 6.56
C VAL A 59 -8.02 8.80 7.66
N LYS A 60 -8.53 7.61 7.33
CA LYS A 60 -9.16 6.70 8.27
C LYS A 60 -8.20 5.56 8.57
N ASN A 61 -7.83 5.43 9.84
CA ASN A 61 -7.03 4.29 10.28
C ASN A 61 -7.85 3.00 10.14
N HIS A 62 -7.21 1.93 9.69
CA HIS A 62 -7.83 0.61 9.70
C HIS A 62 -7.95 0.11 11.15
N PRO A 63 -9.10 -0.44 11.55
CA PRO A 63 -9.26 -1.01 12.88
C PRO A 63 -8.30 -2.21 13.04
N ALA A 64 -7.61 -2.24 14.17
CA ALA A 64 -6.77 -3.37 14.56
C ALA A 64 -7.48 -4.21 15.62
N LEU A 65 -7.24 -5.52 15.60
CA LEU A 65 -7.72 -6.41 16.66
C LEU A 65 -7.03 -6.04 17.98
N PRO A 66 -7.76 -5.86 19.10
CA PRO A 66 -7.16 -5.65 20.40
C PRO A 66 -6.23 -6.81 20.78
N TRP A 67 -5.02 -6.51 21.29
CA TRP A 67 -4.03 -7.54 21.59
C TRP A 67 -4.53 -8.59 22.59
N ARG A 68 -5.46 -8.23 23.48
CA ARG A 68 -6.07 -9.15 24.45
C ARG A 68 -6.98 -10.19 23.79
N GLU A 69 -7.52 -9.88 22.61
CA GLU A 69 -8.43 -10.75 21.86
C GLU A 69 -7.68 -11.72 20.94
N ILE A 70 -6.37 -11.53 20.74
CA ILE A 70 -5.58 -12.35 19.81
C ILE A 70 -5.64 -13.86 20.16
N GLY A 71 -5.65 -14.19 21.45
CA GLY A 71 -5.72 -15.58 21.89
C GLY A 71 -7.03 -16.26 21.49
N GLY A 72 -8.16 -15.55 21.56
CA GLY A 72 -9.45 -16.04 21.10
C GLY A 72 -9.51 -16.13 19.58
N PHE A 73 -9.00 -15.11 18.89
CA PHE A 73 -8.92 -15.09 17.44
C PHE A 73 -8.09 -16.25 16.86
N MET A 74 -6.93 -16.55 17.45
CA MET A 74 -6.08 -17.66 17.01
C MET A 74 -6.76 -19.03 17.16
N LYS A 75 -7.61 -19.22 18.18
CA LYS A 75 -8.41 -20.45 18.31
C LYS A 75 -9.40 -20.58 17.16
N LEU A 76 -10.19 -19.53 16.90
CA LEU A 76 -11.14 -19.50 15.79
C LEU A 76 -10.46 -19.66 14.42
N LEU A 77 -9.28 -19.07 14.25
CA LEU A 77 -8.52 -19.16 13.01
C LEU A 77 -8.05 -20.59 12.74
N ARG A 78 -7.66 -21.34 13.78
CA ARG A 78 -7.19 -22.73 13.66
C ARG A 78 -8.28 -23.71 13.26
N GLU A 79 -9.54 -23.40 13.59
CA GLU A 79 -10.73 -24.16 13.18
C GLU A 79 -11.04 -23.99 11.69
N ARG A 80 -10.53 -22.93 11.05
CA ARG A 80 -10.73 -22.72 9.61
C ARG A 80 -9.78 -23.58 8.80
N GLU A 81 -10.35 -24.30 7.84
CA GLU A 81 -9.58 -25.07 6.87
C GLU A 81 -9.02 -24.18 5.74
N GLY A 82 -7.93 -24.66 5.13
CA GLY A 82 -7.33 -24.04 3.95
C GLY A 82 -6.05 -23.23 4.21
N VAL A 83 -5.29 -23.05 3.13
CA VAL A 83 -3.97 -22.41 3.16
C VAL A 83 -4.05 -20.95 3.61
N ALA A 84 -5.13 -20.24 3.27
CA ALA A 84 -5.30 -18.84 3.66
C ALA A 84 -5.34 -18.65 5.19
N ALA A 85 -6.00 -19.55 5.93
CA ALA A 85 -6.04 -19.50 7.39
C ALA A 85 -4.65 -19.71 7.98
N ARG A 86 -3.90 -20.70 7.46
CA ARG A 86 -2.52 -20.98 7.88
C ARG A 86 -1.55 -19.86 7.51
N ALA A 87 -1.74 -19.20 6.38
CA ALA A 87 -0.96 -18.03 5.99
C ALA A 87 -1.18 -16.86 6.95
N ILE A 88 -2.43 -16.59 7.36
CA ILE A 88 -2.72 -15.54 8.36
C ILE A 88 -2.09 -15.90 9.72
N GLU A 89 -2.21 -17.16 10.15
CA GLU A 89 -1.60 -17.64 11.39
C GLU A 89 -0.07 -17.45 11.35
N PHE A 90 0.56 -17.84 10.25
CA PHE A 90 1.99 -17.66 10.05
C PHE A 90 2.40 -16.18 10.05
N ALA A 91 1.64 -15.32 9.36
CA ALA A 91 1.87 -13.87 9.36
C ALA A 91 1.78 -13.26 10.76
N ILE A 92 0.81 -13.69 11.57
CA ILE A 92 0.64 -13.21 12.96
C ILE A 92 1.82 -13.65 13.82
N LEU A 93 2.24 -14.91 13.71
CA LEU A 93 3.31 -15.48 14.54
C LEU A 93 4.71 -14.95 14.19
N THR A 94 4.91 -14.53 12.95
CA THR A 94 6.21 -14.03 12.45
C THR A 94 6.27 -12.52 12.32
N ALA A 95 5.12 -11.82 12.40
CA ALA A 95 4.97 -10.40 12.11
C ALA A 95 5.45 -9.98 10.70
N CYS A 96 5.45 -10.92 9.76
CA CYS A 96 5.88 -10.70 8.38
C CYS A 96 4.79 -10.06 7.52
N ARG A 97 5.22 -9.43 6.42
CA ARG A 97 4.33 -8.82 5.44
C ARG A 97 3.57 -9.90 4.67
N SER A 98 2.36 -9.56 4.23
CA SER A 98 1.49 -10.47 3.49
C SER A 98 2.12 -11.01 2.19
N GLY A 99 2.98 -10.23 1.54
CA GLY A 99 3.73 -10.67 0.35
C GLY A 99 4.79 -11.71 0.68
N GLU A 100 5.54 -11.52 1.77
CA GLU A 100 6.58 -12.43 2.25
C GLU A 100 6.00 -13.82 2.56
N VAL A 101 4.89 -13.83 3.29
CA VAL A 101 4.17 -15.05 3.68
C VAL A 101 3.63 -15.81 2.48
N ARG A 102 2.99 -15.12 1.53
CA ARG A 102 2.44 -15.79 0.33
C ARG A 102 3.52 -16.28 -0.63
N GLY A 103 4.68 -15.63 -0.63
CA GLY A 103 5.82 -16.00 -1.46
C GLY A 103 6.81 -16.95 -0.79
N ALA A 104 6.54 -17.38 0.45
CA ALA A 104 7.44 -18.25 1.21
C ALA A 104 7.63 -19.60 0.51
N THR A 105 8.86 -20.06 0.45
CA THR A 105 9.21 -21.38 -0.09
C THR A 105 9.80 -22.28 0.98
N TRP A 106 9.67 -23.60 0.81
CA TRP A 106 10.23 -24.56 1.77
C TRP A 106 11.76 -24.48 1.88
N ALA A 107 12.45 -24.01 0.84
CA ALA A 107 13.91 -23.83 0.87
C ALA A 107 14.36 -22.71 1.83
N GLU A 108 13.46 -21.82 2.23
CA GLU A 108 13.74 -20.73 3.18
C GLU A 108 13.58 -21.14 4.64
N ILE A 109 12.95 -22.30 4.89
CA ILE A 109 12.54 -22.74 6.22
C ILE A 109 13.43 -23.91 6.65
N ASP A 110 14.30 -23.64 7.63
CA ASP A 110 15.01 -24.67 8.36
C ASP A 110 14.21 -25.02 9.63
N LEU A 111 13.50 -26.16 9.59
CA LEU A 111 12.72 -26.64 10.73
C LEU A 111 13.58 -27.14 11.89
N GLY A 112 14.83 -27.57 11.63
CA GLY A 112 15.77 -28.00 12.66
C GLY A 112 16.31 -26.81 13.45
N ALA A 113 16.72 -25.76 12.73
CA ALA A 113 17.15 -24.50 13.32
C ALA A 113 15.97 -23.62 13.80
N LYS A 114 14.73 -23.95 13.42
CA LYS A 114 13.53 -23.14 13.64
C LYS A 114 13.68 -21.73 13.07
N LEU A 115 14.31 -21.64 11.90
CA LEU A 115 14.65 -20.39 11.24
C LEU A 115 13.93 -20.28 9.90
N TRP A 116 13.29 -19.15 9.65
CA TRP A 116 12.81 -18.77 8.34
C TRP A 116 13.61 -17.57 7.85
N THR A 117 14.30 -17.72 6.72
CA THR A 117 15.14 -16.66 6.13
C THR A 117 14.45 -16.06 4.92
N ILE A 118 14.13 -14.76 4.98
CA ILE A 118 13.42 -14.05 3.90
C ILE A 118 14.46 -13.35 3.00
N PRO A 119 14.52 -13.67 1.69
CA PRO A 119 15.44 -13.01 0.76
C PRO A 119 15.17 -11.51 0.62
N ALA A 120 16.22 -10.71 0.44
CA ALA A 120 16.12 -9.25 0.35
C ALA A 120 15.42 -8.77 -0.94
N GLU A 121 15.40 -9.62 -1.96
CA GLU A 121 14.75 -9.33 -3.24
C GLU A 121 13.22 -9.40 -3.15
N ARG A 122 12.64 -9.73 -1.98
CA ARG A 122 11.20 -9.89 -1.77
C ARG A 122 10.50 -8.68 -1.15
#